data_AF-A0A928DPZ4-F1
#
_entry.id   AF-A0A928DPZ4-F1
#
_cell.length_a   1.000
_cell.length_b   1.000
_cell.length_c   1.000
_cell.angle_alpha   90.00
_cell.angle_beta   90.00
_cell.angle_gamma   90.00
#
_symmetry.space_group_name_H-M   'P 1'
#
loop_
_entity.id
_entity.type
_entity.pdbx_description
1 polymer ?
#
loop_
_entity_poly.entity_id
_entity_poly.type
_entity_poly.pdbx_seq_one_letter_code
_entity_poly.pdbx_strand_id
1 'polypeptide(L)' 'MSPSEFLAALVYLGVLLTICIYVPVKLVAKWRRVRRERTHLTCRICGFRFLRRDAEGTCPHCQSRN' A
#
# COMPACT_ATOMS: atom_id res chain seq x y z
N MET A 1 30.75 5.45 30.76
CA MET A 1 29.39 5.60 30.25
C MET A 1 28.51 5.98 31.43
N SER A 2 27.96 7.19 31.40
CA SER A 2 27.12 7.68 32.49
C SER A 2 25.73 7.02 32.46
N PRO A 3 25.02 6.90 33.59
CA PRO A 3 23.66 6.34 33.62
C PRO A 3 22.70 7.06 32.67
N SER A 4 22.87 8.37 32.51
CA SER A 4 22.11 9.19 31.55
C SER A 4 22.38 8.82 30.09
N GLU A 5 23.63 8.52 29.73
CA GLU A 5 23.99 8.09 28.37
C GLU A 5 23.42 6.71 28.06
N PHE A 6 23.41 5.80 29.04
CA PHE A 6 22.83 4.48 28.89
C PHE A 6 21.31 4.55 28.68
N LEU A 7 20.60 5.35 29.48
CA LEU A 7 19.16 5.58 29.31
C LEU A 7 18.83 6.24 27.97
N ALA A 8 19.61 7.24 27.56
CA ALA A 8 19.45 7.87 26.25
C ALA A 8 19.63 6.86 25.13
N ALA A 9 20.66 6.00 25.20
CA ALA A 9 20.89 4.95 24.20
C ALA A 9 19.72 3.97 24.09
N LEU A 10 19.11 3.56 25.20
CA LEU A 10 17.93 2.70 25.19
C LEU A 10 16.72 3.37 24.53
N VAL A 11 16.48 4.66 24.82
CA VAL A 11 15.40 5.42 24.19
C VAL A 11 15.63 5.56 22.69
N TYR A 12 16.84 5.93 22.27
CA TYR A 12 17.19 6.02 20.85
C TYR A 12 17.01 4.68 20.13
N LEU A 13 17.46 3.58 20.74
CA LEU A 13 17.29 2.25 20.18
C LEU A 13 15.80 1.89 20.03
N GLY A 14 14.99 2.18 21.05
CA GLY A 14 13.54 1.94 21.02
C GLY A 14 12.83 2.75 19.92
N VAL A 15 13.17 4.04 19.78
CA VAL A 15 12.64 4.90 18.72
C VAL A 15 13.07 4.38 17.34
N LEU A 16 14.35 4.02 17.17
CA LEU A 16 14.88 3.51 15.91
C LEU A 16 14.16 2.21 15.50
N LEU A 17 14.02 1.27 16.43
CA LEU A 17 13.28 0.02 16.19
C LEU A 17 11.82 0.28 15.82
N THR A 18 11.18 1.22 16.52
CA THR A 18 9.78 1.60 16.22
C THR A 18 9.65 2.17 14.82
N ILE A 19 10.56 3.06 14.40
CA ILE A 19 10.58 3.62 13.05
C ILE A 19 10.83 2.50 12.02
N CYS A 20 11.84 1.66 12.26
CA CYS A 20 12.23 0.56 11.39
C CYS A 20 11.12 -0.49 11.20
N ILE A 21 10.18 -0.63 12.13
CA ILE A 21 9.04 -1.55 11.99
C ILE A 21 7.82 -0.82 11.44
N TYR A 22 7.48 0.34 12.00
CA TYR A 22 6.25 1.06 11.68
C TYR A 22 6.23 1.58 10.23
N VAL A 23 7.34 2.16 9.77
CA VAL A 23 7.46 2.72 8.42
C VAL A 23 7.28 1.66 7.33
N PRO A 24 7.99 0.51 7.33
CA PRO A 24 7.78 -0.51 6.30
C PRO A 24 6.39 -1.13 6.35
N VAL A 25 5.81 -1.35 7.55
CA VAL A 25 4.43 -1.86 7.65
C VAL A 25 3.44 -0.91 6.98
N LYS A 26 3.54 0.41 7.24
CA LYS A 26 2.68 1.40 6.59
C LYS A 26 2.94 1.52 5.09
N LEU A 27 4.19 1.44 4.66
CA LEU A 27 4.56 1.43 3.24
C LEU A 27 3.94 0.22 2.52
N VAL A 28 4.10 -0.98 3.06
CA VAL A 28 3.52 -2.22 2.50
C VAL A 28 1.99 -2.13 2.45
N ALA A 29 1.34 -1.64 3.51
CA ALA A 29 -0.10 -1.45 3.53
C ALA A 29 -0.57 -0.43 2.48
N LYS A 30 0.15 0.69 2.32
CA LYS A 30 -0.13 1.68 1.27
C LYS A 30 0.07 1.07 -0.12
N TRP A 31 1.15 0.35 -0.34
CA TRP A 31 1.43 -0.34 -1.60
C TRP A 31 0.34 -1.35 -1.98
N ARG A 32 -0.11 -2.17 -1.01
CA ARG A 32 -1.23 -3.10 -1.22
C ARG A 32 -2.51 -2.39 -1.62
N ARG A 33 -2.84 -1.25 -0.98
CA ARG A 33 -4.00 -0.43 -1.34
C ARG A 33 -3.90 0.13 -2.76
N VAL A 34 -2.78 0.77 -3.09
CA VAL A 34 -2.56 1.33 -4.44
C VAL A 34 -2.60 0.24 -5.50
N ARG A 35 -2.00 -0.93 -5.24
CA ARG A 35 -2.06 -2.07 -6.16
C ARG A 35 -3.48 -2.56 -6.36
N ARG A 36 -4.28 -2.65 -5.28
CA ARG A 36 -5.68 -3.05 -5.34
C ARG A 36 -6.53 -2.03 -6.11
N GLU A 37 -6.35 -0.74 -5.87
CA GLU A 37 -7.04 0.33 -6.61
C GLU A 37 -6.72 0.28 -8.10
N ARG A 38 -5.45 0.04 -8.48
CA ARG A 38 -5.06 -0.12 -9.89
C ARG A 38 -5.68 -1.33 -10.57
N THR A 39 -6.05 -2.35 -9.80
CA THR A 39 -6.71 -3.54 -10.32
C THR A 39 -8.22 -3.38 -10.40
N HIS A 40 -8.90 -2.60 -9.58
CA HIS A 40 -10.35 -2.47 -9.65
C HIS A 40 -10.77 -1.35 -10.60
N LEU A 41 -11.40 -1.70 -11.72
CA LEU A 41 -11.98 -0.76 -12.68
C LEU A 41 -13.51 -0.84 -12.63
N THR A 42 -14.15 0.29 -12.88
CA THR A 42 -15.59 0.35 -13.16
C THR A 42 -15.74 0.73 -14.62
N CYS A 43 -16.50 -0.05 -15.39
CA CYS A 43 -16.77 0.27 -16.78
C CYS A 43 -17.60 1.56 -16.88
N ARG A 44 -17.15 2.53 -17.68
CA ARG A 44 -17.86 3.81 -17.91
C ARG A 44 -19.15 3.65 -18.72
N ILE A 45 -19.26 2.56 -19.49
CA ILE A 45 -20.39 2.32 -20.39
C ILE A 45 -21.50 1.56 -19.65
N CYS A 46 -21.19 0.40 -19.06
CA CYS A 46 -22.19 -0.45 -18.42
C CYS A 46 -22.19 -0.39 -16.89
N GLY A 47 -21.26 0.35 -16.27
CA GLY A 47 -21.15 0.46 -14.81
C GLY A 47 -20.60 -0.80 -14.11
N PHE A 48 -20.28 -1.87 -14.84
CA PHE A 48 -19.81 -3.13 -14.26
C PHE A 48 -18.43 -2.96 -13.60
N ARG A 49 -18.28 -3.46 -12.37
CA ARG A 49 -17.00 -3.43 -11.63
C ARG A 49 -16.23 -4.72 -11.88
N PHE A 50 -15.00 -4.60 -12.38
CA PHE A 50 -14.15 -5.74 -12.71
C PHE A 50 -12.69 -5.49 -12.35
N LEU A 51 -11.92 -6.58 -12.33
CA LEU A 51 -10.47 -6.50 -12.16
C LEU A 51 -9.80 -6.28 -13.52
N ARG A 52 -8.96 -5.25 -13.65
CA ARG A 52 -8.09 -5.01 -14.81
C ARG A 52 -7.16 -6.21 -14.99
N ARG A 53 -7.50 -7.08 -15.92
CA ARG A 53 -6.66 -8.21 -16.35
C ARG A 53 -5.68 -7.78 -17.43
N ASP A 54 -6.14 -6.94 -18.36
CA ASP A 54 -5.39 -6.59 -19.57
C ASP A 54 -4.96 -5.12 -19.57
N ALA A 55 -3.90 -4.82 -20.33
CA ALA A 55 -3.40 -3.45 -20.46
C ALA A 55 -4.46 -2.51 -21.06
N GLU A 56 -5.33 -3.00 -21.95
CA GLU A 56 -6.43 -2.20 -22.51
C GLU A 56 -7.59 -1.95 -21.55
N GLY A 57 -7.72 -2.71 -20.45
CA GLY A 57 -8.83 -2.54 -19.50
C GLY A 57 -10.19 -2.85 -20.10
N THR A 58 -10.27 -3.85 -20.98
CA THR A 58 -11.52 -4.29 -21.62
C THR A 58 -12.52 -4.83 -20.60
N CYS A 59 -13.76 -4.38 -20.66
CA CYS A 59 -14.80 -4.83 -19.74
C CYS A 59 -15.26 -6.26 -20.12
N PRO A 60 -15.30 -7.23 -19.18
CA PRO A 60 -15.75 -8.59 -19.49
C PRO A 60 -17.26 -8.69 -19.75
N HIS A 61 -18.05 -7.70 -19.35
CA HIS A 61 -19.50 -7.71 -19.50
C HIS A 61 -19.97 -7.22 -20.87
N CYS A 62 -19.49 -6.05 -21.30
CA CYS A 62 -19.89 -5.43 -22.57
C CYS A 62 -18.80 -5.45 -23.64
N GLN A 63 -17.62 -6.00 -23.33
CA GLN A 63 -16.44 -6.09 -24.21
C GLN A 63 -15.94 -4.76 -24.76
N SER A 64 -16.46 -3.64 -24.25
CA SER A 64 -15.98 -2.32 -24.61
C SER A 64 -14.68 -2.01 -23.88
N ARG A 65 -13.80 -1.28 -24.57
CA ARG A 65 -12.58 -0.72 -23.97
C ARG A 65 -12.97 0.40 -23.01
N ASN A 66 -12.57 0.28 -21.74
CA ASN A 66 -12.92 1.25 -20.69
C ASN A 66 -12.08 2.53 -20.76
#